data_AF-A0A4Y2VJ09-F1
#
_entry.id   AF-A0A4Y2VJ09-F1
#
_cell.length_a   1.000
_cell.length_b   1.000
_cell.length_c   1.000
_cell.angle_alpha   90.00
_cell.angle_beta   90.00
_cell.angle_gamma   90.00
#
_symmetry.space_group_name_H-M   'P 1'
#
loop_
_entity.id
_entity.type
_entity.pdbx_description
1 polymer ?
#
loop_
_entity_poly.entity_id
_entity_poly.type
_entity_poly.pdbx_seq_one_letter_code
_entity_poly.pdbx_strand_id
1 'polypeptide(L)'
;MEQESVKDFSVRIEGLAHRCLNNHLENGENISDSFRARLLLSQFVSGLKQSIKAQVVVANPSDFKTAVEIAERIQTSQSILTPNKNSVSDSAHINDFAKLLKSTTETFTKSLELVTQQLQALNTRVDEVQKSRQSPPPQRQNKNRVICFHCNKQGHYANECRKKLAERRQNNTINSGRYSYGRGAYGNNNMERRNPN
;
A
#
# COMPACT_ATOMS: atom_id res chain seq x y z
N MET A 1 -24.29 28.03 26.11
CA MET A 1 -24.44 29.17 25.18
C MET A 1 -25.28 28.66 24.02
N GLU A 2 -26.58 28.93 24.03
CA GLU A 2 -27.47 28.52 22.96
C GLU A 2 -27.02 29.19 21.67
N GLN A 3 -26.73 28.38 20.65
CA GLN A 3 -26.28 28.91 19.37
C GLN A 3 -27.51 29.24 18.53
N GLU A 4 -27.69 30.52 18.21
CA GLU A 4 -28.75 31.00 17.33
C GLU A 4 -28.77 30.29 15.95
N SER A 5 -29.92 30.33 15.28
CA SER A 5 -30.07 29.76 13.94
C SER A 5 -29.37 30.64 12.89
N VAL A 6 -29.05 30.09 11.71
CA VAL A 6 -28.44 30.88 10.60
C VAL A 6 -29.36 32.02 10.18
N LYS A 7 -30.68 31.80 10.23
CA LYS A 7 -31.69 32.81 9.90
C LYS A 7 -31.72 33.94 10.93
N ASP A 8 -31.65 33.62 12.22
CA ASP A 8 -31.62 34.65 13.26
C ASP A 8 -30.31 35.44 13.19
N PHE A 9 -29.20 34.75 12.93
CA PHE A 9 -27.90 35.38 12.74
C PHE A 9 -27.89 36.33 11.54
N SER A 10 -28.50 35.95 10.41
CA SER A 10 -28.54 36.78 9.20
C SER A 10 -29.32 38.07 9.45
N VAL A 11 -30.51 37.98 10.05
CA VAL A 11 -31.33 39.16 10.42
C VAL A 11 -30.58 40.06 11.40
N ARG A 12 -29.94 39.46 12.41
CA ARG A 12 -29.19 40.22 13.42
C ARG A 12 -28.03 40.98 12.80
N ILE A 13 -27.26 40.36 11.91
CA ILE A 13 -26.08 41.00 11.32
C ILE A 13 -26.44 42.04 10.27
N GLU A 14 -27.51 41.83 9.52
CA GLU A 14 -28.08 42.83 8.61
C GLU A 14 -28.58 44.06 9.38
N GLY A 15 -29.30 43.85 10.49
CA GLY A 15 -29.75 44.93 11.36
C GLY A 15 -28.59 45.70 12.02
N LEU A 16 -27.51 45.01 12.40
CA LEU A 16 -26.30 45.66 12.90
C LEU A 16 -25.59 46.47 11.81
N ALA A 17 -25.43 45.91 10.62
CA ALA A 17 -24.84 46.62 9.49
C ALA A 17 -25.65 47.88 9.15
N HIS A 18 -26.98 47.78 9.12
CA HIS A 18 -27.85 48.92 8.88
C HIS A 18 -27.65 50.02 9.94
N ARG A 19 -27.65 49.68 11.22
CA ARG A 19 -27.43 50.65 12.31
C ARG A 19 -26.03 51.26 12.27
N CYS A 20 -24.98 50.44 12.18
CA CYS A 20 -23.60 50.92 12.23
C CYS A 20 -23.22 51.78 11.01
N LEU A 21 -23.74 51.42 9.83
CA LEU A 21 -23.38 52.12 8.59
C LEU A 21 -24.27 53.35 8.34
N ASN A 22 -25.51 53.38 8.86
CA ASN A 22 -26.40 54.54 8.68
C ASN A 22 -26.24 55.60 9.77
N ASN A 23 -25.81 55.23 10.97
CA ASN A 23 -25.66 56.18 12.09
C ASN A 23 -24.38 57.03 12.03
N HIS A 24 -23.50 56.84 11.03
CA HIS A 24 -22.19 57.50 10.99
C HIS A 24 -22.08 58.71 10.05
N LEU A 25 -23.21 59.31 9.64
CA LEU A 25 -23.23 60.35 8.62
C LEU A 25 -23.66 61.70 9.19
N GLU A 26 -22.79 62.31 10.00
CA GLU A 26 -22.89 63.74 10.30
C GLU A 26 -22.47 64.63 9.09
N ASN A 27 -21.86 64.04 8.05
CA ASN A 27 -21.27 64.78 6.91
C ASN A 27 -21.83 64.41 5.50
N GLY A 28 -22.95 63.70 5.41
CA GLY A 28 -23.71 63.56 4.15
C GLY A 28 -23.16 62.63 3.05
N GLU A 29 -21.96 62.04 3.19
CA GLU A 29 -21.46 61.04 2.23
C GLU A 29 -21.98 59.64 2.54
N ASN A 30 -23.03 59.21 1.83
CA ASN A 30 -23.55 57.84 1.97
C ASN A 30 -22.52 56.78 1.53
N ILE A 31 -22.23 55.82 2.41
CA ILE A 31 -21.44 54.63 2.08
C ILE A 31 -22.08 53.92 0.88
N SER A 32 -21.30 53.59 -0.15
CA SER A 32 -21.82 52.89 -1.34
C SER A 32 -22.54 51.60 -0.95
N ASP A 33 -23.73 51.39 -1.51
CA ASP A 33 -24.51 50.16 -1.30
C ASP A 33 -23.72 48.90 -1.70
N SER A 34 -22.88 49.01 -2.73
CA SER A 34 -21.96 47.94 -3.15
C SER A 34 -20.96 47.57 -2.04
N PHE A 35 -20.44 48.56 -1.31
CA PHE A 35 -19.52 48.34 -0.22
C PHE A 35 -20.23 47.73 0.98
N ARG A 36 -21.43 48.23 1.29
CA ARG A 36 -22.31 47.68 2.35
C ARG A 36 -22.62 46.21 2.09
N ALA A 37 -22.99 45.85 0.86
CA ALA A 37 -23.29 44.48 0.48
C ALA A 37 -22.09 43.54 0.64
N ARG A 38 -20.89 43.95 0.18
CA ARG A 38 -19.66 43.15 0.36
C ARG A 38 -19.26 43.00 1.82
N LEU A 39 -19.37 44.07 2.60
CA LEU A 39 -19.06 44.03 4.04
C LEU A 39 -20.02 43.08 4.77
N LEU A 40 -21.32 43.17 4.47
CA LEU A 40 -22.35 42.32 5.04
C LEU A 40 -22.10 40.85 4.71
N LEU A 41 -21.82 40.54 3.43
CA LEU A 41 -21.46 39.19 2.98
C LEU A 41 -20.22 38.65 3.70
N SER A 42 -19.14 39.43 3.74
CA SER A 42 -17.88 39.04 4.38
C SER A 42 -18.05 38.77 5.88
N GLN A 43 -18.78 39.64 6.56
CA GLN A 43 -19.01 39.56 7.99
C GLN A 43 -19.94 38.38 8.34
N PHE A 44 -20.95 38.12 7.50
CA PHE A 44 -21.83 36.97 7.63
C PHE A 44 -21.03 35.66 7.48
N VAL A 45 -20.33 35.46 6.36
CA VAL A 45 -19.54 34.24 6.12
C VAL A 45 -18.49 34.02 7.21
N SER A 46 -17.87 35.10 7.69
CA SER A 46 -16.86 35.03 8.75
C SER A 46 -17.44 34.58 10.09
N GLY A 47 -18.65 35.03 10.43
CA GLY A 47 -19.34 34.70 11.68
C GLY A 47 -20.16 33.41 11.68
N LEU A 48 -20.25 32.71 10.53
CA LEU A 48 -20.87 31.38 10.48
C LEU A 48 -20.10 30.35 11.31
N LYS A 49 -20.84 29.37 11.85
CA LYS A 49 -20.26 28.20 12.55
C LYS A 49 -19.31 27.45 11.63
N GLN A 50 -18.20 26.95 12.16
CA GLN A 50 -17.17 26.27 11.36
C GLN A 50 -17.72 25.12 10.50
N SER A 51 -18.69 24.35 11.01
CA SER A 51 -19.32 23.25 10.26
C SER A 51 -20.07 23.70 9.02
N ILE A 52 -20.58 24.94 9.01
CA ILE A 52 -21.34 25.53 7.90
C ILE A 52 -20.41 26.40 7.04
N LYS A 53 -19.55 27.21 7.67
CA LYS A 53 -18.62 28.16 7.06
C LYS A 53 -17.76 27.52 5.96
N ALA A 54 -17.16 26.36 6.23
CA ALA A 54 -16.31 25.68 5.25
C ALA A 54 -17.04 25.42 3.93
N GLN A 55 -18.27 24.92 4.00
CA GLN A 55 -19.08 24.60 2.82
C GLN A 55 -19.58 25.86 2.10
N VAL A 56 -19.94 26.91 2.85
CA VAL A 56 -20.36 28.19 2.27
C VAL A 56 -19.20 28.89 1.55
N VAL A 57 -18.00 28.87 2.11
CA VAL A 57 -16.79 29.43 1.47
C VAL A 57 -16.47 28.70 0.16
N VAL A 58 -16.57 27.37 0.14
CA VAL A 58 -16.38 26.57 -1.07
C VAL A 58 -17.41 26.90 -2.15
N ALA A 59 -18.67 27.16 -1.75
CA ALA A 59 -19.72 27.55 -2.67
C ALA A 59 -19.55 28.98 -3.24
N ASN A 60 -18.63 29.78 -2.66
CA ASN A 60 -18.25 31.12 -3.10
C ASN A 60 -19.43 32.02 -3.55
N PRO A 61 -20.36 32.34 -2.63
CA PRO A 61 -21.49 33.20 -2.95
C PRO A 61 -21.05 34.61 -3.36
N SER A 62 -21.66 35.17 -4.41
CA SER A 62 -21.44 36.55 -4.86
C SER A 62 -22.17 37.59 -4.00
N ASP A 63 -23.27 37.19 -3.37
CA ASP A 63 -24.21 38.08 -2.70
C ASP A 63 -24.62 37.55 -1.33
N PHE A 64 -24.97 38.46 -0.42
CA PHE A 64 -25.41 38.13 0.93
C PHE A 64 -26.60 37.17 0.93
N LYS A 65 -27.62 37.43 0.11
CA LYS A 65 -28.83 36.59 0.02
C LYS A 65 -28.49 35.15 -0.36
N THR A 66 -27.65 34.98 -1.39
CA THR A 66 -27.20 33.65 -1.84
C THR A 66 -26.40 32.94 -0.74
N ALA A 67 -25.56 33.66 0.00
CA ALA A 67 -24.83 33.10 1.13
C ALA A 67 -25.78 32.59 2.24
N VAL A 68 -26.84 33.34 2.54
CA VAL A 68 -27.86 32.94 3.53
C VAL A 68 -28.60 31.69 3.08
N GLU A 69 -29.07 31.64 1.84
CA GLU A 69 -29.78 30.46 1.30
C GLU A 69 -28.92 29.19 1.34
N ILE A 70 -27.64 29.30 0.95
CA ILE A 70 -26.70 28.18 1.01
C ILE A 70 -26.47 27.75 2.47
N ALA A 71 -26.26 28.70 3.38
CA ALA A 71 -26.02 28.43 4.79
C ALA A 71 -27.23 27.80 5.48
N GLU A 72 -28.45 28.26 5.19
CA GLU A 72 -29.71 27.68 5.68
C GLU A 72 -29.86 26.25 5.16
N ARG A 73 -29.65 26.03 3.85
CA ARG A 73 -29.71 24.69 3.27
C ARG A 73 -28.75 23.73 3.97
N ILE A 74 -27.50 24.16 4.18
CA ILE A 74 -26.51 23.35 4.90
C ILE A 74 -26.94 23.12 6.35
N GLN A 75 -27.46 24.13 7.05
CA GLN A 75 -27.94 23.97 8.42
C GLN A 75 -29.08 22.95 8.50
N THR A 76 -30.04 23.02 7.59
CA THR A 76 -31.14 22.05 7.49
C THR A 76 -30.61 20.66 7.16
N SER A 77 -29.70 20.54 6.19
CA SER A 77 -29.07 19.26 5.85
C SER A 77 -28.31 18.67 7.04
N GLN A 78 -27.57 19.48 7.80
CA GLN A 78 -26.89 19.03 9.02
C GLN A 78 -27.92 18.58 10.07
N SER A 79 -28.99 19.33 10.29
CA SER A 79 -30.06 18.94 11.22
C SER A 79 -30.76 17.62 10.85
N ILE A 80 -30.88 17.31 9.55
CA ILE A 80 -31.49 16.07 9.07
C ILE A 80 -30.50 14.90 9.15
N LEU A 81 -29.24 15.12 8.78
CA LEU A 81 -28.20 14.08 8.70
C LEU A 81 -27.58 13.74 10.06
N THR A 82 -27.60 14.67 11.02
CA THR A 82 -27.12 14.40 12.39
C THR A 82 -28.32 14.29 13.33
N PRO A 83 -28.86 13.09 13.59
CA PRO A 83 -29.76 12.91 14.71
C PRO A 83 -28.98 13.17 16.00
N ASN A 84 -29.54 14.03 16.85
CA ASN A 84 -29.23 14.27 18.27
C ASN A 84 -27.78 14.01 18.75
N LYS A 85 -27.04 15.07 19.11
CA LYS A 85 -25.71 14.96 19.76
C LYS A 85 -25.70 14.22 21.11
N ASN A 86 -26.83 13.81 21.65
CA ASN A 86 -26.89 12.89 22.79
C ASN A 86 -26.68 11.42 22.40
N SER A 87 -26.58 11.08 21.11
CA SER A 87 -26.26 9.72 20.62
C SER A 87 -24.77 9.47 20.45
N VAL A 88 -23.92 10.50 20.48
CA VAL A 88 -22.46 10.34 20.31
C VAL A 88 -21.76 10.07 21.65
N SER A 89 -22.35 9.17 22.45
CA SER A 89 -21.70 8.48 23.57
C SER A 89 -21.61 6.98 23.33
N ASP A 90 -21.86 6.50 22.11
CA ASP A 90 -21.58 5.11 21.75
C ASP A 90 -20.08 4.94 21.52
N SER A 91 -19.37 4.74 22.63
CA SER A 91 -18.01 4.22 22.68
C SER A 91 -17.78 3.03 21.73
N ALA A 92 -18.83 2.28 21.37
CA ALA A 92 -18.82 1.20 20.39
C ALA A 92 -18.30 1.64 19.00
N HIS A 93 -18.82 2.73 18.42
CA HIS A 93 -18.42 3.15 17.07
C HIS A 93 -17.00 3.73 17.00
N ILE A 94 -16.55 4.43 18.05
CA ILE A 94 -15.17 4.90 18.16
C ILE A 94 -14.22 3.70 18.32
N ASN A 95 -14.63 2.69 19.09
CA ASN A 95 -13.86 1.44 19.23
C ASN A 95 -13.79 0.66 17.91
N ASP A 96 -14.86 0.60 17.12
CA ASP A 96 -14.87 -0.11 15.85
C ASP A 96 -13.96 0.53 14.80
N PHE A 97 -13.96 1.86 14.69
CA PHE A 97 -13.03 2.56 13.80
C PHE A 97 -11.58 2.43 14.28
N ALA A 98 -11.34 2.54 15.59
CA ALA A 98 -10.01 2.32 16.17
C ALA A 98 -9.53 0.87 15.95
N LYS A 99 -10.42 -0.12 16.03
CA LYS A 99 -10.12 -1.53 15.77
C LYS A 99 -9.81 -1.77 14.30
N LEU A 100 -10.57 -1.15 13.39
CA LEU A 100 -10.32 -1.20 11.95
C LEU A 100 -8.98 -0.55 11.58
N LEU A 101 -8.65 0.60 12.17
CA LEU A 101 -7.34 1.24 12.01
C LEU A 101 -6.22 0.32 12.48
N LYS A 102 -6.34 -0.25 13.68
CA LYS A 102 -5.35 -1.19 14.23
C LYS A 102 -5.14 -2.39 13.31
N SER A 103 -6.21 -3.07 12.90
CA SER A 103 -6.09 -4.24 12.01
C SER A 103 -5.48 -3.89 10.65
N THR A 104 -5.83 -2.74 10.10
CA THR A 104 -5.26 -2.24 8.84
C THR A 104 -3.77 -1.97 8.99
N THR A 105 -3.36 -1.27 10.06
CA THR A 105 -1.94 -1.01 10.34
C THR A 105 -1.16 -2.29 10.58
N GLU A 106 -1.69 -3.25 11.33
CA GLU A 106 -1.04 -4.55 11.56
C GLU A 106 -0.84 -5.33 10.26
N THR A 107 -1.81 -5.25 9.34
CA THR A 107 -1.73 -5.91 8.03
C THR A 107 -0.62 -5.30 7.18
N PHE A 108 -0.50 -3.97 7.18
CA PHE A 108 0.60 -3.27 6.51
C PHE A 108 1.96 -3.57 7.15
N THR A 109 2.04 -3.64 8.47
CA THR A 109 3.29 -3.97 9.16
C THR A 109 3.75 -5.39 8.80
N LYS A 110 2.82 -6.37 8.79
CA LYS A 110 3.13 -7.75 8.41
C LYS A 110 3.56 -7.87 6.95
N SER A 111 2.91 -7.14 6.04
CA SER A 111 3.30 -7.16 4.63
C SER A 111 4.67 -6.52 4.42
N LEU A 112 4.95 -5.41 5.10
CA LEU A 112 6.25 -4.74 5.06
C LEU A 112 7.37 -5.62 5.63
N GLU A 113 7.10 -6.31 6.74
CA GLU A 113 8.04 -7.24 7.36
C GLU A 113 8.35 -8.43 6.43
N LEU A 114 7.31 -9.00 5.80
CA LEU A 114 7.48 -10.09 4.83
C LEU A 114 8.33 -9.66 3.64
N VAL A 115 8.07 -8.47 3.08
CA VAL A 115 8.86 -7.90 1.97
C VAL A 115 10.31 -7.68 2.41
N THR A 116 10.53 -7.19 3.63
CA THR A 116 11.86 -6.98 4.19
C THR A 116 12.62 -8.30 4.35
N GLN A 117 11.97 -9.35 4.86
CA GLN A 117 12.56 -10.68 4.97
C GLN A 117 12.89 -11.28 3.58
N GLN A 118 12.00 -11.11 2.61
CA GLN A 118 12.25 -11.55 1.23
C GLN A 118 13.47 -10.84 0.63
N LEU A 119 13.59 -9.52 0.81
CA LEU A 119 14.75 -8.75 0.34
C LEU A 119 16.05 -9.21 1.01
N GLN A 120 16.05 -9.45 2.31
CA GLN A 120 17.22 -9.99 3.03
C GLN A 120 17.62 -11.37 2.49
N ALA A 121 16.65 -12.27 2.29
CA ALA A 121 16.90 -13.60 1.75
C ALA A 121 17.40 -13.57 0.29
N LEU A 122 17.02 -12.56 -0.49
CA LEU A 122 17.56 -12.36 -1.84
C LEU A 122 18.99 -11.85 -1.80
N ASN A 123 19.30 -10.89 -0.93
CA ASN A 123 20.67 -10.38 -0.79
C ASN A 123 21.66 -11.48 -0.38
N THR A 124 21.30 -12.35 0.57
CA THR A 124 22.16 -13.46 0.99
C THR A 124 22.41 -14.45 -0.15
N ARG A 125 21.40 -14.79 -0.95
CA ARG A 125 21.56 -15.65 -2.14
C ARG A 125 22.45 -15.01 -3.20
N VAL A 126 22.33 -13.71 -3.40
CA VAL A 126 23.21 -12.97 -4.32
C VAL A 126 24.66 -13.02 -3.83
N ASP A 127 24.91 -12.84 -2.53
CA ASP A 127 26.25 -12.93 -1.94
C ASP A 127 26.87 -14.32 -2.11
N GLU A 128 26.09 -15.41 -1.91
CA GLU A 128 26.54 -16.78 -2.14
C GLU A 128 26.93 -17.04 -3.62
N VAL A 129 26.14 -16.49 -4.55
CA VAL A 129 26.44 -16.59 -5.99
C VAL A 129 27.69 -15.78 -6.34
N GLN A 130 27.90 -14.61 -5.73
CA GLN A 130 29.11 -13.83 -5.95
C GLN A 130 30.36 -14.53 -5.37
N LYS A 131 30.26 -15.11 -4.17
CA LYS A 131 31.36 -15.84 -3.52
C LYS A 131 31.76 -17.09 -4.30
N SER A 132 30.81 -17.83 -4.85
CA SER A 132 31.09 -18.99 -5.71
C SER A 132 31.77 -18.60 -7.02
N ARG A 133 31.48 -17.42 -7.58
CA ARG A 133 32.18 -16.90 -8.77
C ARG A 133 33.61 -16.42 -8.50
N GLN A 134 33.91 -15.98 -7.29
CA GLN A 134 35.25 -15.49 -6.90
C GLN A 134 36.16 -16.60 -6.33
N SER A 135 35.64 -17.81 -6.16
CA SER A 135 36.42 -18.96 -5.70
C SER A 135 37.41 -19.37 -6.80
N PRO A 136 38.73 -19.48 -6.51
CA PRO A 136 39.68 -20.04 -7.47
C PRO A 136 39.20 -21.44 -7.88
N PRO A 137 39.29 -21.81 -9.17
CA PRO A 137 38.88 -23.15 -9.59
C PRO A 137 39.64 -24.20 -8.77
N PRO A 138 38.97 -25.30 -8.34
CA PRO A 138 39.62 -26.33 -7.56
C PRO A 138 40.84 -26.81 -8.34
N GLN A 139 42.00 -26.69 -7.72
CA GLN A 139 43.28 -27.00 -8.33
C GLN A 139 43.22 -28.45 -8.82
N ARG A 140 43.13 -28.65 -10.14
CA ARG A 140 43.08 -29.97 -10.75
C ARG A 140 44.36 -30.69 -10.33
N GLN A 141 44.25 -31.60 -9.37
CA GLN A 141 45.37 -32.46 -8.99
C GLN A 141 45.81 -33.19 -10.26
N ASN A 142 47.09 -33.05 -10.62
CA ASN A 142 47.67 -33.63 -11.83
C ASN A 142 47.69 -35.16 -11.71
N LYS A 143 46.58 -35.82 -12.06
CA LYS A 143 46.43 -37.29 -12.03
C LYS A 143 47.30 -38.00 -13.09
N ASN A 144 48.03 -37.26 -13.95
CA ASN A 144 48.87 -37.81 -15.01
C ASN A 144 49.99 -38.74 -14.51
N ARG A 145 50.42 -38.63 -13.25
CA ARG A 145 51.42 -39.54 -12.64
C ARG A 145 50.79 -40.77 -11.95
N VAL A 146 49.47 -40.82 -11.84
CA VAL A 146 48.76 -41.92 -11.16
C VAL A 146 48.56 -43.06 -12.16
N ILE A 147 49.14 -44.23 -11.86
CA ILE A 147 48.96 -45.46 -12.63
C ILE A 147 47.84 -46.29 -12.02
N CYS A 148 46.88 -46.71 -12.84
CA CYS A 148 45.79 -47.55 -12.42
C CYS A 148 46.25 -49.00 -12.17
N PHE A 149 46.12 -49.51 -10.93
CA PHE A 149 46.47 -50.90 -10.59
C PHE A 149 45.63 -51.99 -11.30
N HIS A 150 44.55 -51.61 -11.99
CA HIS A 150 43.69 -52.57 -12.71
C HIS A 150 44.00 -52.66 -14.21
N CYS A 151 44.40 -51.56 -14.84
CA CYS A 151 44.63 -51.53 -16.29
C CYS A 151 46.00 -51.00 -16.70
N ASN A 152 46.83 -50.64 -15.70
CA ASN A 152 48.19 -50.10 -15.84
C ASN A 152 48.30 -48.85 -16.72
N LYS A 153 47.19 -48.13 -16.96
CA LYS A 153 47.18 -46.85 -17.67
C LYS A 153 47.24 -45.69 -16.68
N GLN A 154 47.93 -44.62 -17.09
CA GLN A 154 48.05 -43.39 -16.30
C GLN A 154 46.77 -42.53 -16.34
N GLY A 155 46.62 -41.58 -15.42
CA GLY A 155 45.56 -40.56 -15.44
C GLY A 155 44.34 -40.85 -14.58
N HIS A 156 44.25 -42.01 -13.92
CA HIS A 156 43.10 -42.39 -13.08
C HIS A 156 43.45 -43.47 -12.04
N TYR A 157 42.68 -43.52 -10.95
CA TYR A 157 42.79 -44.56 -9.93
C TYR A 157 42.01 -45.83 -10.31
N ALA A 158 42.32 -46.96 -9.67
CA ALA A 158 41.61 -48.23 -9.90
C ALA A 158 40.08 -48.13 -9.65
N ASN A 159 39.63 -47.20 -8.82
CA ASN A 159 38.21 -46.96 -8.54
C ASN A 159 37.50 -46.19 -9.67
N GLU A 160 38.24 -45.40 -10.44
CA GLU A 160 37.75 -44.63 -11.59
C GLU A 160 38.00 -45.38 -12.92
N CYS A 161 38.48 -46.63 -12.87
CA CYS A 161 38.87 -47.41 -14.05
C CYS A 161 37.65 -47.83 -14.88
N ARG A 162 37.56 -47.30 -16.10
CA ARG A 162 36.47 -47.61 -17.04
C ARG A 162 36.37 -49.12 -17.35
N LYS A 163 37.51 -49.83 -17.45
CA LYS A 163 37.52 -51.29 -17.67
C LYS A 163 36.89 -52.04 -16.49
N LYS A 164 37.31 -51.73 -15.26
CA LYS A 164 36.76 -52.30 -14.02
C LYS A 164 35.25 -52.04 -13.89
N LEU A 165 34.78 -50.83 -14.24
CA LEU A 165 33.36 -50.51 -14.22
C LEU A 165 32.57 -51.28 -15.29
N ALA A 166 33.14 -51.49 -16.48
CA ALA A 166 32.52 -52.27 -17.53
C ALA A 166 32.41 -53.76 -17.14
N GLU A 167 33.47 -54.33 -16.59
CA GLU A 167 33.50 -55.72 -16.09
C GLU A 167 32.50 -55.94 -14.95
N ARG A 168 32.40 -55.01 -13.99
CA ARG A 168 31.39 -55.08 -12.93
C ARG A 168 29.97 -55.07 -13.48
N ARG A 169 29.70 -54.28 -14.53
CA ARG A 169 28.39 -54.25 -15.20
C ARG A 169 28.08 -55.54 -15.96
N GLN A 170 29.09 -56.16 -16.57
CA GLN A 170 28.96 -57.45 -17.25
C GLN A 170 28.73 -58.59 -16.25
N ASN A 171 29.44 -58.59 -15.12
CA ASN A 171 29.22 -59.59 -14.07
C ASN A 171 27.84 -59.48 -13.42
N ASN A 172 27.31 -58.25 -13.26
CA ASN A 172 25.93 -58.05 -12.78
C ASN A 172 24.87 -58.51 -13.79
N THR A 173 25.13 -58.41 -15.11
CA THR A 173 24.19 -58.86 -16.14
C THR A 173 24.20 -60.38 -16.32
N ILE A 174 25.33 -61.04 -16.10
CA ILE A 174 25.42 -62.51 -16.10
C ILE A 174 24.74 -63.11 -14.86
N ASN A 175 24.83 -62.45 -13.70
CA ASN A 175 24.20 -62.95 -12.46
C ASN A 175 22.70 -62.57 -12.34
N SER A 176 22.16 -61.73 -13.23
CA SER A 176 20.73 -61.37 -13.29
C SER A 176 19.91 -62.27 -14.22
N GLY A 177 20.41 -63.47 -14.55
CA GLY A 177 19.75 -64.42 -15.45
C GLY A 177 18.67 -65.32 -14.84
N ARG A 178 18.18 -65.07 -13.61
CA ARG A 178 17.19 -65.95 -12.95
C ARG A 178 15.93 -65.32 -12.39
N TYR A 179 15.71 -64.02 -12.56
CA TYR A 179 14.47 -63.39 -12.08
C TYR A 179 13.88 -62.48 -13.15
N SER A 180 13.11 -63.11 -14.03
CA SER A 180 12.17 -62.44 -14.93
C SER A 180 10.96 -61.97 -14.11
N TYR A 181 10.90 -60.67 -13.83
CA TYR A 181 9.64 -59.98 -13.57
C TYR A 181 9.67 -58.60 -14.24
N GLY A 182 8.76 -58.44 -15.19
CA GLY A 182 8.03 -57.20 -15.47
C GLY A 182 8.84 -55.91 -15.59
N ARG A 183 9.31 -55.62 -16.80
CA ARG A 183 9.84 -54.31 -17.18
C ARG A 183 8.70 -53.28 -17.18
N GLY A 184 8.47 -52.61 -16.05
CA GLY A 184 7.69 -51.39 -15.97
C GLY A 184 8.45 -50.24 -16.65
N ALA A 185 7.97 -49.84 -17.83
CA ALA A 185 8.46 -48.69 -18.55
C ALA A 185 7.98 -47.40 -17.87
N TYR A 186 8.82 -46.79 -17.02
CA TYR A 186 8.65 -45.38 -16.68
C TYR A 186 9.35 -44.54 -17.74
N GLY A 187 8.59 -44.19 -18.77
CA GLY A 187 8.95 -43.17 -19.75
C GLY A 187 9.15 -41.84 -19.04
N ASN A 188 10.40 -41.42 -18.93
CA ASN A 188 10.78 -40.12 -18.41
C ASN A 188 10.66 -39.12 -19.56
N ASN A 189 9.44 -38.63 -19.81
CA ASN A 189 9.20 -37.52 -20.73
C ASN A 189 9.59 -36.22 -20.01
N ASN A 190 10.87 -35.86 -20.11
CA ASN A 190 11.31 -34.51 -19.83
C ASN A 190 12.18 -34.02 -21.00
N MET A 191 11.51 -33.71 -22.11
CA MET A 191 12.08 -32.95 -23.21
C MET A 191 11.10 -31.81 -23.55
N GLU A 192 11.05 -30.81 -22.68
CA GLU A 192 10.62 -29.48 -23.11
C GLU A 192 11.84 -28.60 -23.38
N ARG A 193 11.94 -28.26 -24.66
CA ARG A 193 12.43 -27.00 -25.21
C ARG A 193 13.92 -26.74 -25.13
N ARG A 194 14.60 -27.12 -26.21
CA ARG A 194 15.50 -26.24 -26.95
C ARG A 194 15.59 -26.77 -28.38
N ASN A 195 15.13 -25.99 -29.34
CA ASN A 195 15.78 -25.99 -30.64
C ASN A 195 16.04 -24.54 -31.07
N PRO A 196 17.28 -24.21 -31.44
CA PRO A 196 17.65 -22.95 -32.07
C PRO A 196 17.57 -23.08 -33.60
N ASN A 197 16.92 -22.11 -34.24
CA ASN A 197 17.36 -21.34 -35.42
C ASN A 197 16.24 -20.40 -35.85
#